data_AF-A0A8B9CZ95-F1
#
_entry.id   AF-A0A8B9CZ95-F1
#
_cell.length_a   1.000
_cell.length_b   1.000
_cell.length_c   1.000
_cell.angle_alpha   90.00
_cell.angle_beta   90.00
_cell.angle_gamma   90.00
#
_symmetry.space_group_name_H-M   'P 1'
#
loop_
_entity.id
_entity.type
_entity.pdbx_description
1 polymer ?
#
loop_
_entity_poly.entity_id
_entity_poly.type
_entity_poly.pdbx_seq_one_letter_code
_entity_poly.pdbx_strand_id
1 'polypeptide(L)'
;CPVPSSKGQCSPVQPSRNHCSPVRPRLRVSRTQARFLQLCLEHSLADCADIHLLEAEANSAAAISQWPQEPAEAAVALLLAHLPLLQPGNAAAKAEYMKRLQKVLAYAIESNRCVEESRQLLSYALIHPATTLDDRSALALWLGHLEERLAGGGGAPPPHGPPEIGPPWPEAAPRENGHPPFHPP
;
A
#
# COMPACT_ATOMS: atom_id res chain seq x y z
N CYS A 1 34.86 -9.67 64.11
CA CYS A 1 33.39 -9.61 63.99
C CYS A 1 32.94 -8.27 64.57
N PRO A 2 32.10 -7.45 63.90
CA PRO A 2 31.00 -7.81 63.00
C PRO A 2 31.08 -7.23 61.56
N VAL A 3 30.19 -7.73 60.70
CA VAL A 3 29.75 -7.28 59.34
C VAL A 3 28.23 -7.00 59.51
N PRO A 4 27.45 -6.29 58.65
CA PRO A 4 27.70 -5.85 57.28
C PRO A 4 27.23 -4.41 56.93
N SER A 5 27.53 -3.94 55.71
CA SER A 5 26.78 -2.84 55.10
C SER A 5 26.64 -3.06 53.60
N SER A 6 25.40 -2.86 53.15
CA SER A 6 24.79 -3.30 51.91
C SER A 6 25.51 -2.83 50.65
N LYS A 7 25.86 -3.79 49.77
CA LYS A 7 26.07 -3.49 48.36
C LYS A 7 24.72 -3.43 47.67
N GLY A 8 24.24 -2.21 47.43
CA GLY A 8 23.12 -1.94 46.53
C GLY A 8 23.49 -2.34 45.11
N GLN A 9 22.74 -3.31 44.57
CA GLN A 9 22.82 -3.71 43.16
C GLN A 9 22.16 -2.61 42.31
N CYS A 10 22.96 -1.85 41.56
CA CYS A 10 22.44 -1.07 40.44
C CYS A 10 22.18 -2.01 39.27
N SER A 11 20.91 -2.28 38.96
CA SER A 11 20.53 -2.92 37.70
C SER A 11 20.63 -1.90 36.56
N PRO A 12 21.20 -2.26 35.39
CA PRO A 12 21.17 -1.38 34.23
C PRO A 12 19.76 -1.37 33.62
N VAL A 13 19.11 -0.20 33.64
CA VAL A 13 17.91 0.09 32.87
C VAL A 13 18.24 -0.11 31.38
N GLN A 14 17.68 -1.15 30.78
CA GLN A 14 17.66 -1.33 29.33
C GLN A 14 16.81 -0.21 28.70
N PRO A 15 17.33 0.57 27.74
CA PRO A 15 16.51 1.54 27.04
C PRO A 15 15.54 0.80 26.11
N SER A 16 14.25 1.08 26.31
CA SER A 16 13.16 0.60 25.46
C SER A 16 13.49 0.88 24.00
N ARG A 17 13.61 -0.17 23.19
CA ARG A 17 13.69 -0.09 21.73
C ARG A 17 12.40 0.55 21.23
N ASN A 18 12.47 1.85 20.97
CA ASN A 18 11.46 2.56 20.20
C ASN A 18 11.30 1.82 18.87
N HIS A 19 10.14 1.20 18.69
CA HIS A 19 9.72 0.60 17.45
C HIS A 19 9.55 1.74 16.45
N CYS A 20 10.60 2.00 15.68
CA CYS A 20 10.53 2.86 14.52
C CYS A 20 9.65 2.12 13.52
N SER A 21 8.37 2.50 13.43
CA SER A 21 7.48 1.99 12.39
C SER A 21 8.16 2.18 11.03
N PRO A 22 8.10 1.19 10.12
CA PRO A 22 8.70 1.32 8.80
C PRO A 22 7.95 2.41 8.03
N VAL A 23 8.47 3.63 8.07
CA VAL A 23 8.06 4.70 7.17
C VAL A 23 8.38 4.19 5.77
N ARG A 24 7.35 3.92 4.96
CA ARG A 24 7.49 3.45 3.58
C ARG A 24 8.56 4.31 2.88
N PRO A 25 9.55 3.71 2.21
CA PRO A 25 10.65 4.46 1.60
C PRO A 25 10.08 5.35 0.50
N ARG A 26 9.98 6.65 0.81
CA ARG A 26 9.68 7.66 -0.20
C ARG A 26 10.90 7.72 -1.11
N LEU A 27 10.76 7.34 -2.38
CA LEU A 27 11.81 7.49 -3.39
C LEU A 27 12.43 8.88 -3.26
N ARG A 28 13.73 8.93 -2.93
CA ARG A 28 14.46 10.21 -2.79
C ARG A 28 14.90 10.66 -4.17
N VAL A 29 14.07 11.46 -4.82
CA VAL A 29 14.35 12.09 -6.10
C VAL A 29 14.96 13.48 -5.84
N SER A 30 16.10 13.81 -6.44
CA SER A 30 16.68 15.17 -6.35
C SER A 30 15.79 16.19 -7.08
N ARG A 31 15.92 17.49 -6.77
CA ARG A 31 15.11 18.54 -7.44
C ARG A 31 15.30 18.52 -8.96
N THR A 32 16.54 18.34 -9.43
CA THR A 32 16.85 18.25 -10.86
C THR A 32 16.23 17.02 -11.49
N GLN A 33 16.32 15.86 -10.85
CA GLN A 33 15.67 14.63 -11.34
C GLN A 33 14.14 14.77 -11.35
N ALA A 34 13.56 15.38 -10.32
CA ALA A 34 12.12 15.63 -10.25
C ALA A 34 11.67 16.56 -11.38
N ARG A 35 12.45 17.61 -11.67
CA ARG A 35 12.17 18.52 -12.77
C ARG A 35 12.30 17.84 -14.14
N PHE A 36 13.31 16.99 -14.31
CA PHE A 36 13.47 16.19 -15.53
C PHE A 36 12.30 15.22 -15.72
N LEU A 37 11.92 14.47 -14.68
CA LEU A 37 10.77 13.56 -14.72
C LEU A 37 9.47 14.31 -15.05
N GLN A 38 9.25 15.47 -14.43
CA GLN A 38 8.10 16.31 -14.74
C GLN A 38 8.04 16.67 -16.24
N LEU A 39 9.14 17.14 -16.84
CA LEU A 39 9.20 17.48 -18.26
C LEU A 39 8.91 16.27 -19.17
N CYS A 40 9.49 15.12 -18.85
CA CYS A 40 9.24 13.88 -19.60
C CYS A 40 7.77 13.45 -19.54
N LEU A 41 7.15 13.53 -18.36
CA LEU A 41 5.74 13.18 -18.16
C LEU A 41 4.81 14.18 -18.85
N GLU A 42 5.07 15.49 -18.72
CA GLU A 42 4.30 16.54 -19.40
C GLU A 42 4.31 16.34 -20.91
N HIS A 43 5.47 16.02 -21.51
CA HIS A 43 5.57 15.73 -22.94
C HIS A 43 4.78 14.47 -23.33
N SER A 44 4.82 13.42 -22.51
CA SER A 44 4.06 12.19 -22.75
C SER A 44 2.54 12.39 -22.64
N LEU A 45 2.08 13.36 -21.85
CA LEU A 45 0.66 13.60 -21.59
C LEU A 45 0.05 14.68 -22.50
N ALA A 46 0.88 15.51 -23.15
CA ALA A 46 0.44 16.67 -23.93
C ALA A 46 -0.54 16.32 -25.07
N ASP A 47 -0.40 15.15 -25.69
CA ASP A 47 -1.23 14.72 -26.82
C ASP A 47 -2.36 13.75 -26.41
N CYS A 48 -2.53 13.47 -25.12
CA CYS A 48 -3.57 12.59 -24.62
C CYS A 48 -4.83 13.40 -24.26
N ALA A 49 -5.72 13.67 -25.22
CA ALA A 49 -6.98 14.36 -24.91
C ALA A 49 -7.84 13.61 -23.86
N ASP A 50 -7.77 12.27 -23.87
CA ASP A 50 -8.54 11.41 -22.96
C ASP A 50 -8.14 11.59 -21.49
N ILE A 51 -6.85 11.80 -21.18
CA ILE A 51 -6.40 11.97 -19.79
C ILE A 51 -6.91 13.29 -19.19
N HIS A 52 -7.01 14.34 -20.01
CA HIS A 52 -7.51 15.64 -19.59
C HIS A 52 -9.02 15.63 -19.34
N LEU A 53 -9.78 14.92 -20.19
CA LEU A 53 -11.22 14.71 -19.95
C LEU A 53 -11.43 13.92 -18.66
N LEU A 54 -10.69 12.83 -18.48
CA LEU A 54 -10.77 12.00 -17.29
C LEU A 54 -10.39 12.78 -16.02
N GLU A 55 -9.38 13.64 -16.08
CA GLU A 55 -9.00 14.52 -14.97
C GLU A 55 -10.11 15.54 -14.66
N ALA A 56 -10.74 16.12 -15.67
CA ALA A 56 -11.86 17.05 -15.46
C ALA A 56 -13.06 16.37 -14.78
N GLU A 57 -13.40 15.16 -15.21
CA GLU A 57 -14.45 14.35 -14.56
C GLU A 57 -14.06 13.96 -13.13
N ALA A 58 -12.80 13.54 -12.93
CA ALA A 58 -12.26 13.19 -11.63
C ALA A 58 -12.25 14.35 -10.62
N ASN A 59 -12.35 15.60 -11.09
CA ASN A 59 -12.37 16.79 -10.26
C ASN A 59 -13.75 17.47 -10.19
N SER A 60 -14.78 16.88 -10.79
CA SER A 60 -16.15 17.38 -10.74
C SER A 60 -16.96 16.63 -9.70
N ALA A 61 -17.29 17.29 -8.58
CA ALA A 61 -18.16 16.71 -7.54
C ALA A 61 -19.54 16.27 -8.10
N ALA A 62 -20.05 17.00 -9.10
CA ALA A 62 -21.30 16.66 -9.77
C ALA A 62 -21.17 15.38 -10.61
N ALA A 63 -20.04 15.17 -11.30
CA ALA A 63 -19.80 13.93 -12.05
C ALA A 63 -19.60 12.75 -11.10
N ILE A 64 -18.77 12.93 -10.07
CA ILE A 64 -18.49 11.89 -9.06
C ILE A 64 -19.79 11.48 -8.37
N SER A 65 -20.66 12.41 -7.97
CA SER A 65 -21.92 12.04 -7.29
C SER A 65 -22.87 11.20 -8.16
N GLN A 66 -22.76 11.30 -9.50
CA GLN A 66 -23.60 10.55 -10.45
C GLN A 66 -23.05 9.18 -10.84
N TRP A 67 -21.81 8.84 -10.49
CA TRP A 67 -21.27 7.53 -10.86
C TRP A 67 -22.13 6.36 -10.38
N PRO A 68 -22.17 5.26 -11.15
CA PRO A 68 -22.85 4.03 -10.76
C PRO A 68 -22.51 3.62 -9.33
N GLN A 69 -23.53 3.17 -8.60
CA GLN A 69 -23.36 2.63 -7.25
C GLN A 69 -23.21 1.12 -7.26
N GLU A 70 -23.82 0.46 -8.26
CA GLU A 70 -23.85 -0.99 -8.40
C GLU A 70 -23.53 -1.39 -9.87
N PRO A 71 -22.85 -2.52 -10.10
CA PRO A 71 -22.26 -3.38 -9.08
C PRO A 71 -21.05 -2.70 -8.39
N ALA A 72 -20.77 -3.06 -7.14
CA ALA A 72 -19.71 -2.45 -6.35
C ALA A 72 -18.33 -2.52 -7.05
N GLU A 73 -18.08 -3.57 -7.83
CA GLU A 73 -16.88 -3.72 -8.68
C GLU A 73 -16.69 -2.53 -9.62
N ALA A 74 -17.77 -2.05 -10.24
CA ALA A 74 -17.71 -0.92 -11.16
C ALA A 74 -17.37 0.38 -10.42
N ALA A 75 -17.90 0.55 -9.20
CA ALA A 75 -17.55 1.68 -8.35
C ALA A 75 -16.07 1.65 -7.93
N VAL A 76 -15.53 0.47 -7.59
CA VAL A 76 -14.10 0.28 -7.28
C VAL A 76 -13.23 0.64 -8.47
N ALA A 77 -13.58 0.15 -9.67
CA ALA A 77 -12.83 0.43 -10.90
C ALA A 77 -12.81 1.93 -11.23
N LEU A 78 -13.95 2.62 -11.10
CA LEU A 78 -14.03 4.07 -11.28
C LEU A 78 -13.16 4.82 -10.28
N LEU A 79 -13.21 4.44 -9.00
CA LEU A 79 -12.38 5.04 -7.96
C LEU A 79 -10.89 4.83 -8.23
N LEU A 80 -10.46 3.65 -8.66
CA LEU A 80 -9.06 3.36 -9.01
C LEU A 80 -8.58 4.18 -10.21
N ALA A 81 -9.43 4.40 -11.21
CA ALA A 81 -9.09 5.18 -12.40
C ALA A 81 -9.01 6.69 -12.12
N HIS A 82 -9.91 7.22 -11.28
CA HIS A 82 -10.07 8.68 -11.12
C HIS A 82 -9.39 9.25 -9.87
N LEU A 83 -9.28 8.50 -8.77
CA LEU A 83 -8.65 8.98 -7.54
C LEU A 83 -7.21 9.51 -7.75
N PRO A 84 -6.35 8.89 -8.59
CA PRO A 84 -5.01 9.42 -8.87
C PRO A 84 -5.00 10.80 -9.56
N LEU A 85 -6.10 11.18 -10.18
CA LEU A 85 -6.27 12.44 -10.92
C LEU A 85 -6.91 13.55 -10.07
N LEU A 86 -7.30 13.25 -8.83
CA LEU A 86 -7.86 14.26 -7.93
C LEU A 86 -6.83 15.36 -7.64
N GLN A 87 -7.21 16.61 -7.82
CA GLN A 87 -6.33 17.74 -7.58
C GLN A 87 -6.28 18.11 -6.09
N PRO A 88 -5.08 18.33 -5.52
CA PRO A 88 -4.94 18.91 -4.18
C PRO A 88 -5.66 20.25 -4.06
N GLY A 89 -6.41 20.43 -2.98
CA GLY A 89 -7.18 21.66 -2.73
C GLY A 89 -8.64 21.61 -3.21
N ASN A 90 -9.03 20.63 -4.03
CA ASN A 90 -10.42 20.43 -4.43
C ASN A 90 -11.22 19.70 -3.33
N ALA A 91 -11.65 20.46 -2.32
CA ALA A 91 -12.37 19.91 -1.17
C ALA A 91 -13.73 19.30 -1.53
N ALA A 92 -14.42 19.86 -2.54
CA ALA A 92 -15.73 19.38 -2.97
C ALA A 92 -15.65 17.99 -3.61
N ALA A 93 -14.76 17.80 -4.58
CA ALA A 93 -14.54 16.49 -5.20
C ALA A 93 -14.04 15.47 -4.17
N LYS A 94 -13.08 15.87 -3.32
CA LYS A 94 -12.54 15.02 -2.23
C LYS A 94 -13.65 14.49 -1.31
N ALA A 95 -14.61 15.33 -0.91
CA ALA A 95 -15.71 14.92 -0.04
C ALA A 95 -16.55 13.78 -0.67
N GLU A 96 -16.84 13.89 -1.97
CA GLU A 96 -17.56 12.84 -2.70
C GLU A 96 -16.74 11.55 -2.83
N TYR A 97 -15.42 11.65 -3.06
CA TYR A 97 -14.53 10.48 -3.01
C TYR A 97 -14.55 9.80 -1.65
N MET A 98 -14.43 10.55 -0.55
CA MET A 98 -14.40 9.97 0.80
C MET A 98 -15.70 9.23 1.12
N LYS A 99 -16.85 9.81 0.76
CA LYS A 99 -18.16 9.17 0.94
C LYS A 99 -18.28 7.87 0.15
N ARG A 100 -17.88 7.87 -1.12
CA ARG A 100 -17.92 6.68 -1.98
C ARG A 100 -16.96 5.60 -1.53
N LEU A 101 -15.75 6.00 -1.19
CA LEU A 101 -14.70 5.10 -0.74
C LEU A 101 -15.11 4.39 0.55
N GLN A 102 -15.68 5.10 1.54
CA GLN A 102 -16.24 4.47 2.75
C GLN A 102 -17.32 3.42 2.43
N LYS A 103 -18.23 3.72 1.50
CA LYS A 103 -19.30 2.79 1.10
C LYS A 103 -18.74 1.52 0.44
N VAL A 104 -17.78 1.69 -0.48
CA VAL A 104 -17.13 0.57 -1.17
C VAL A 104 -16.34 -0.31 -0.20
N LEU A 105 -15.64 0.30 0.76
CA LEU A 105 -14.87 -0.44 1.77
C LEU A 105 -15.78 -1.22 2.73
N ALA A 106 -16.91 -0.63 3.15
CA ALA A 106 -17.92 -1.32 3.94
C ALA A 106 -18.43 -2.57 3.20
N TYR A 107 -18.83 -2.40 1.93
CA TYR A 107 -19.27 -3.52 1.09
C TYR A 107 -18.20 -4.60 0.96
N ALA A 108 -16.93 -4.21 0.74
CA ALA A 108 -15.83 -5.15 0.58
C ALA A 108 -15.57 -5.99 1.85
N ILE A 109 -15.68 -5.38 3.04
CA ILE A 109 -15.52 -6.06 4.33
C ILE A 109 -16.69 -7.00 4.62
N GLU A 110 -17.92 -6.57 4.33
CA GLU A 110 -19.15 -7.35 4.58
C GLU A 110 -19.28 -8.52 3.61
N SER A 111 -19.08 -8.26 2.32
CA SER A 111 -19.27 -9.24 1.24
C SER A 111 -18.02 -10.06 0.94
N ASN A 112 -16.86 -9.68 1.50
CA ASN A 112 -15.55 -10.30 1.23
C ASN A 112 -15.20 -10.36 -0.27
N ARG A 113 -15.57 -9.32 -1.01
CA ARG A 113 -15.32 -9.13 -2.45
C ARG A 113 -14.47 -7.88 -2.67
N CYS A 114 -13.74 -7.85 -3.79
CA CYS A 114 -12.88 -6.72 -4.17
C CYS A 114 -11.87 -6.30 -3.09
N VAL A 115 -11.37 -7.24 -2.28
CA VAL A 115 -10.51 -6.96 -1.12
C VAL A 115 -9.16 -6.39 -1.60
N GLU A 116 -8.62 -6.94 -2.68
CA GLU A 116 -7.32 -6.54 -3.22
C GLU A 116 -7.38 -5.14 -3.87
N GLU A 117 -8.43 -4.89 -4.65
CA GLU A 117 -8.70 -3.60 -5.27
C GLU A 117 -9.00 -2.53 -4.22
N SER A 118 -9.70 -2.89 -3.15
CA SER A 118 -9.93 -2.01 -1.99
C SER A 118 -8.63 -1.66 -1.27
N ARG A 119 -7.72 -2.64 -1.09
CA ARG A 119 -6.37 -2.40 -0.53
C ARG A 119 -5.53 -1.51 -1.43
N GLN A 120 -5.63 -1.68 -2.75
CA GLN A 120 -4.98 -0.81 -3.73
C GLN A 120 -5.52 0.62 -3.63
N LEU A 121 -6.85 0.78 -3.57
CA LEU A 121 -7.50 2.07 -3.45
C LEU A 121 -7.07 2.83 -2.20
N LEU A 122 -7.02 2.13 -1.05
CA LEU A 122 -6.49 2.69 0.20
C LEU A 122 -5.01 3.07 0.08
N SER A 123 -4.21 2.25 -0.59
CA SER A 123 -2.79 2.55 -0.81
C SER A 123 -2.60 3.84 -1.61
N TYR A 124 -3.43 4.09 -2.63
CA TYR A 124 -3.42 5.35 -3.37
C TYR A 124 -3.92 6.51 -2.51
N ALA A 125 -5.06 6.36 -1.84
CA ALA A 125 -5.63 7.42 -1.01
C ALA A 125 -4.68 7.89 0.11
N LEU A 126 -3.94 6.97 0.73
CA LEU A 126 -3.01 7.28 1.83
C LEU A 126 -1.78 8.10 1.38
N ILE A 127 -1.26 7.84 0.17
CA ILE A 127 -0.10 8.56 -0.38
C ILE A 127 -0.48 9.80 -1.19
N HIS A 128 -1.77 9.99 -1.44
CA HIS A 128 -2.26 11.07 -2.27
C HIS A 128 -2.14 12.45 -1.56
N PRO A 129 -1.64 13.49 -2.24
CA PRO A 129 -1.44 14.80 -1.64
C PRO A 129 -2.74 15.52 -1.26
N ALA A 130 -3.86 15.24 -1.94
CA ALA A 130 -5.16 15.84 -1.61
C ALA A 130 -5.81 15.29 -0.33
N THR A 131 -5.34 14.15 0.19
CA THR A 131 -5.91 13.51 1.39
C THR A 131 -5.37 14.19 2.65
N THR A 132 -6.27 14.67 3.52
CA THR A 132 -5.86 15.36 4.76
C THR A 132 -5.41 14.38 5.83
N LEU A 133 -4.84 14.89 6.93
CA LEU A 133 -4.39 14.04 8.04
C LEU A 133 -5.55 13.29 8.72
N ASP A 134 -6.69 13.97 8.90
CA ASP A 134 -7.90 13.35 9.45
C ASP A 134 -8.41 12.21 8.56
N ASP A 135 -8.52 12.48 7.25
CA ASP A 135 -8.93 11.46 6.26
C ASP A 135 -7.97 10.27 6.31
N ARG A 136 -6.65 10.51 6.29
CA ARG A 136 -5.64 9.43 6.37
C ARG A 136 -5.79 8.56 7.62
N SER A 137 -6.14 9.16 8.76
CA SER A 137 -6.35 8.43 10.01
C SER A 137 -7.56 7.49 9.92
N ALA A 138 -8.68 7.98 9.36
CA ALA A 138 -9.85 7.15 9.11
C ALA A 138 -9.56 6.03 8.10
N LEU A 139 -8.85 6.33 7.01
CA LEU A 139 -8.48 5.35 5.97
C LEU A 139 -7.55 4.26 6.49
N ALA A 140 -6.63 4.59 7.40
CA ALA A 140 -5.75 3.61 8.04
C ALA A 140 -6.55 2.59 8.89
N LEU A 141 -7.63 3.03 9.56
CA LEU A 141 -8.52 2.12 10.29
C LEU A 141 -9.23 1.14 9.34
N TRP A 142 -9.73 1.63 8.21
CA TRP A 142 -10.32 0.77 7.19
C TRP A 142 -9.33 -0.25 6.61
N LEU A 143 -8.07 0.16 6.42
CA LEU A 143 -7.01 -0.74 5.98
C LEU A 143 -6.78 -1.87 7.00
N GLY A 144 -6.72 -1.53 8.29
CA GLY A 144 -6.60 -2.52 9.36
C GLY A 144 -7.77 -3.53 9.36
N HIS A 145 -9.01 -3.05 9.27
CA HIS A 145 -10.18 -3.93 9.19
C HIS A 145 -10.12 -4.86 7.97
N LEU A 146 -9.71 -4.36 6.79
CA LEU A 146 -9.55 -5.21 5.60
C LEU A 146 -8.45 -6.27 5.78
N GLU A 147 -7.32 -5.91 6.39
CA GLU A 147 -6.22 -6.83 6.66
C GLU A 147 -6.61 -7.91 7.69
N GLU A 148 -7.38 -7.57 8.72
CA GLU A 148 -7.93 -8.53 9.68
C GLU A 148 -8.86 -9.55 9.00
N ARG A 149 -9.69 -9.10 8.06
CA ARG A 149 -10.57 -10.00 7.30
C ARG A 149 -9.78 -10.95 6.41
N LEU A 150 -8.69 -10.46 5.81
CA LEU A 150 -7.78 -11.28 5.02
C LEU A 150 -7.04 -12.32 5.88
N ALA A 151 -6.59 -11.92 7.08
CA ALA A 151 -5.90 -12.79 8.03
C ALA A 151 -6.84 -13.85 8.65
N GLY A 152 -8.12 -13.52 8.87
CA GLY A 152 -9.13 -14.43 9.39
C GLY A 152 -9.70 -15.43 8.36
N GLY A 153 -9.37 -15.28 7.06
CA GLY A 153 -9.81 -16.17 5.97
C GLY A 153 -8.84 -17.29 5.64
N GLY A 154 -7.61 -17.25 6.16
CA GLY A 154 -6.62 -18.32 6.05
C GLY A 154 -6.49 -19.03 7.40
N GLY A 155 -6.87 -20.30 7.46
CA GLY A 155 -6.77 -21.11 8.67
C GLY A 155 -5.42 -20.95 9.35
N ALA A 156 -5.45 -20.70 10.66
CA ALA A 156 -4.29 -20.90 11.50
C ALA A 156 -3.74 -22.30 11.22
N PRO A 157 -2.43 -22.47 10.93
CA PRO A 157 -1.85 -23.80 10.98
C PRO A 157 -2.08 -24.35 12.41
N PRO A 158 -2.44 -25.63 12.59
CA PRO A 158 -2.62 -26.20 13.91
C PRO A 158 -1.32 -26.02 14.72
N PRO A 159 -1.40 -25.97 16.06
CA PRO A 159 -0.22 -25.85 16.92
C PRO A 159 0.56 -27.17 16.88
N HIS A 160 1.33 -27.39 15.81
CA HIS A 160 2.26 -28.49 15.72
C HIS A 160 3.56 -28.09 16.41
N GLY A 161 3.78 -28.71 17.58
CA GLY A 161 5.03 -29.34 18.05
C GLY A 161 6.40 -28.66 17.86
N PRO A 162 7.38 -28.96 18.73
CA PRO A 162 8.72 -28.39 18.64
C PRO A 162 9.39 -28.75 17.31
N PRO A 163 10.30 -27.90 16.78
CA PRO A 163 10.89 -28.09 15.46
C PRO A 163 11.85 -29.27 15.48
N GLU A 164 11.54 -30.30 14.69
CA GLU A 164 12.50 -31.35 14.34
C GLU A 164 13.50 -30.79 13.33
N ILE A 165 14.78 -30.93 13.62
CA ILE A 165 15.91 -30.50 12.78
C ILE A 165 15.94 -31.40 11.55
N GLY A 166 15.35 -30.94 10.43
CA GLY A 166 15.45 -31.58 9.11
C GLY A 166 16.68 -31.12 8.32
N PRO A 167 17.21 -31.96 7.39
CA PRO A 167 18.55 -31.80 6.81
C PRO A 167 18.65 -30.65 5.80
N PRO A 168 19.88 -30.17 5.51
CA PRO A 168 20.10 -29.07 4.58
C PRO A 168 19.80 -29.48 3.12
N TRP A 169 19.13 -28.57 2.42
CA TRP A 169 18.98 -28.40 0.96
C TRP A 169 19.77 -29.38 0.06
N PRO A 170 19.12 -30.08 -0.88
CA PRO A 170 19.83 -30.83 -1.91
C PRO A 170 20.49 -29.87 -2.90
N GLU A 171 21.82 -29.88 -2.92
CA GLU A 171 22.67 -29.24 -3.90
C GLU A 171 22.44 -29.87 -5.28
N ALA A 172 21.69 -29.18 -6.14
CA ALA A 172 21.49 -29.61 -7.52
C ALA A 172 22.77 -29.35 -8.32
N ALA A 173 23.54 -30.42 -8.57
CA ALA A 173 24.64 -30.42 -9.53
C ALA A 173 24.15 -29.98 -10.93
N PRO A 174 24.85 -29.08 -11.65
CA PRO A 174 24.50 -28.76 -13.03
C PRO A 174 24.74 -29.98 -13.92
N ARG A 175 23.68 -30.48 -14.57
CA ARG A 175 23.79 -31.46 -15.65
C ARG A 175 24.51 -30.81 -16.84
N GLU A 176 25.64 -31.40 -17.20
CA GLU A 176 26.36 -31.19 -18.45
C GLU A 176 25.40 -31.38 -19.63
N ASN A 177 25.16 -30.30 -20.39
CA ASN A 177 24.53 -30.34 -21.69
C ASN A 177 25.50 -29.69 -22.68
N GLY A 178 25.95 -30.48 -23.65
CA GLY A 178 27.02 -30.15 -24.58
C GLY A 178 26.70 -29.01 -25.54
N HIS A 179 27.71 -28.16 -25.77
CA HIS A 179 27.80 -27.25 -26.90
C HIS A 179 28.98 -27.69 -27.78
N PRO A 180 28.84 -27.71 -29.13
CA PRO A 180 29.98 -27.94 -30.00
C PRO A 180 30.90 -26.70 -30.03
N PRO A 181 32.22 -26.87 -30.19
CA PRO A 181 33.16 -25.75 -30.20
C PRO A 181 33.07 -24.99 -31.54
N PHE A 182 33.04 -23.66 -31.44
CA PHE A 182 33.09 -22.72 -32.56
C PHE A 182 34.56 -22.51 -32.98
N HIS A 183 34.89 -22.73 -34.25
CA HIS A 183 36.19 -22.40 -34.83
C HIS A 183 36.05 -21.17 -35.75
N PRO A 184 36.79 -20.07 -35.51
CA PRO A 184 36.87 -18.97 -36.47
C PRO A 184 38.01 -19.19 -37.49
N PRO A 185 37.94 -18.51 -38.66
CA PRO A 185 38.88 -18.64 -39.78
C PRO A 185 40.24 -17.97 -39.55
#